data_AF-A0A8H6CNI0-F1
#
_entry.id   AF-A0A8H6CNI0-F1
#
_cell.length_a   1.000
_cell.length_b   1.000
_cell.length_c   1.000
_cell.angle_alpha   90.00
_cell.angle_beta   90.00
_cell.angle_gamma   90.00
#
_symmetry.space_group_name_H-M   'P 1'
#
loop_
_entity.id
_entity.type
_entity.pdbx_description
1 polymer ?
#
loop_
_entity_poly.entity_id
_entity_poly.type
_entity_poly.pdbx_seq_one_letter_code
_entity_poly.pdbx_strand_id
1 'polypeptide(L)'
;MPSTQPSAHESLVVNNPGSRLFWGKPTGGASEIRDTQVDSGLPKYYDAAVGIPSPVFETLARTARENHVFLSLGSIEKEGGTLYCTAILLDRDVTLLYKYRKLIPTAAERMIWGRGSGDGLIVADTAIGKVGGLICWENCPLLG
;
A
#
# COMPACT_ATOMS: atom_id res chain seq x y z
N MET A 1 26.11 -22.14 19.53
CA MET A 1 25.42 -22.62 18.31
C MET A 1 25.41 -21.46 17.32
N PRO A 2 25.96 -21.58 16.10
CA PRO A 2 25.95 -20.46 15.17
C PRO A 2 24.53 -20.30 14.63
N SER A 3 23.90 -19.16 14.92
CA SER A 3 22.66 -18.73 14.30
C SER A 3 22.95 -18.38 12.84
N THR A 4 22.70 -19.32 11.93
CA THR A 4 22.73 -19.05 10.49
C THR A 4 21.61 -18.07 10.16
N GLN A 5 21.96 -16.79 9.95
CA GLN A 5 21.07 -15.85 9.28
C GLN A 5 20.79 -16.39 7.87
N PRO A 6 19.54 -16.31 7.37
CA PRO A 6 19.24 -16.77 6.02
C PRO A 6 20.06 -15.97 5.01
N SER A 7 20.74 -16.66 4.10
CA SER A 7 21.48 -16.01 3.02
C SER A 7 20.52 -15.23 2.12
N ALA A 8 21.00 -14.16 1.47
CA ALA A 8 20.20 -13.23 0.67
C ALA A 8 19.28 -13.89 -0.39
N HIS A 9 19.58 -15.14 -0.77
CA HIS A 9 18.88 -15.92 -1.79
C HIS A 9 17.53 -16.53 -1.36
N GLU A 10 17.16 -16.50 -0.07
CA GLU A 10 15.86 -17.03 0.44
C GLU A 10 14.85 -15.93 0.83
N SER A 11 15.07 -14.70 0.37
CA SER A 11 14.22 -13.56 0.70
C SER A 11 12.91 -13.59 -0.09
N LEU A 12 11.84 -14.15 0.48
CA LEU A 12 10.50 -14.03 -0.09
C LEU A 12 10.01 -12.58 0.09
N VAL A 13 9.75 -11.88 -1.01
CA VAL A 13 9.02 -10.61 -0.99
C VAL A 13 7.55 -10.93 -1.16
N VAL A 14 6.76 -10.74 -0.10
CA VAL A 14 5.31 -10.81 -0.22
C VAL A 14 4.85 -9.48 -0.78
N ASN A 15 4.65 -9.46 -2.10
CA ASN A 15 4.06 -8.34 -2.80
C ASN A 15 2.55 -8.57 -2.90
N ASN A 16 1.76 -7.61 -2.42
CA ASN A 16 0.35 -7.53 -2.71
C ASN A 16 0.10 -6.46 -3.80
N PRO A 17 0.18 -6.81 -5.10
CA PRO A 17 0.09 -5.85 -6.18
C PRO A 17 -1.36 -5.39 -6.37
N GLY A 18 -1.67 -4.27 -5.75
CA GLY A 18 -2.95 -3.59 -5.89
C GLY A 18 -3.91 -3.87 -4.75
N SER A 19 -4.85 -2.95 -4.53
CA SER A 19 -5.93 -3.03 -3.55
C SER A 19 -6.89 -4.23 -3.76
N ARG A 20 -6.54 -5.21 -4.61
CA ARG A 20 -7.39 -6.30 -5.03
C ARG A 20 -7.57 -7.38 -3.97
N LEU A 21 -6.58 -7.56 -3.07
CA LEU A 21 -6.57 -8.67 -2.12
C LEU A 21 -7.10 -8.32 -0.73
N PHE A 22 -7.35 -7.04 -0.42
CA PHE A 22 -7.85 -6.67 0.91
C PHE A 22 -9.10 -5.81 0.96
N TRP A 23 -9.45 -5.04 -0.08
CA TRP A 23 -10.84 -4.65 -0.31
C TRP A 23 -11.06 -3.96 -1.66
N GLY A 24 -12.13 -4.39 -2.35
CA GLY A 24 -12.49 -4.05 -3.72
C GLY A 24 -12.16 -2.62 -4.12
N LYS A 25 -11.19 -2.47 -5.02
CA LYS A 25 -11.21 -1.34 -5.94
C LYS A 25 -12.58 -1.39 -6.64
N PRO A 26 -13.35 -0.30 -6.74
CA PRO A 26 -14.40 -0.25 -7.75
C PRO A 26 -13.72 -0.50 -9.09
N THR A 27 -13.96 -1.67 -9.67
CA THR A 27 -13.31 -2.10 -10.93
C THR A 27 -14.00 -1.51 -12.16
N GLY A 28 -15.04 -0.72 -11.95
CA GLY A 28 -15.75 -0.08 -13.03
C GLY A 28 -15.13 1.20 -13.53
N GLY A 29 -15.53 1.55 -14.76
CA GLY A 29 -15.31 2.89 -15.30
C GLY A 29 -15.93 3.98 -14.45
N ALA A 30 -15.85 5.23 -14.91
CA ALA A 30 -16.32 6.41 -14.19
C ALA A 30 -17.78 6.34 -13.68
N SER A 31 -18.61 5.44 -14.23
CA SER A 31 -19.98 5.15 -13.79
C SER A 31 -20.08 4.41 -12.46
N GLU A 32 -19.32 3.33 -12.23
CA GLU A 32 -19.44 2.55 -10.97
C GLU A 32 -18.81 3.29 -9.78
N ILE A 33 -17.81 4.14 -10.03
CA ILE A 33 -17.24 5.04 -9.01
C ILE A 33 -18.29 6.10 -8.59
N ARG A 34 -19.14 6.54 -9.53
CA ARG A 34 -20.31 7.37 -9.23
C ARG A 34 -21.37 6.61 -8.43
N ASP A 35 -21.63 5.35 -8.76
CA ASP A 35 -22.61 4.54 -8.03
C ASP A 35 -22.17 4.23 -6.59
N THR A 36 -20.86 4.14 -6.34
CA THR A 36 -20.33 4.05 -4.96
C THR A 36 -20.70 5.27 -4.10
N GLN A 37 -21.02 6.39 -4.76
CA GLN A 37 -21.27 7.70 -4.16
C GLN A 37 -22.77 8.00 -3.98
N VAL A 38 -23.63 7.43 -4.82
CA VAL A 38 -25.08 7.74 -4.86
C VAL A 38 -25.91 6.78 -3.99
N ASP A 39 -25.49 5.52 -3.83
CA ASP A 39 -26.20 4.54 -3.00
C ASP A 39 -25.28 3.90 -1.93
N SER A 40 -25.11 4.56 -0.78
CA SER A 40 -24.62 3.96 0.49
C SER A 40 -23.22 3.29 0.51
N GLY A 41 -22.46 3.30 -0.58
CA GLY A 41 -21.22 2.54 -0.73
C GLY A 41 -20.00 3.18 -0.05
N LEU A 42 -19.86 4.49 -0.13
CA LEU A 42 -18.71 5.22 0.43
C LEU A 42 -18.57 5.06 1.97
N PRO A 43 -19.64 5.12 2.79
CA PRO A 43 -19.51 4.83 4.24
C PRO A 43 -18.97 3.43 4.51
N LYS A 44 -19.51 2.40 3.83
CA LYS A 44 -19.01 1.02 3.97
C LYS A 44 -17.56 0.90 3.52
N TYR A 45 -17.19 1.58 2.45
CA TYR A 45 -15.82 1.62 1.95
C TYR A 45 -14.86 2.33 2.92
N TYR A 46 -15.32 3.40 3.58
CA TYR A 46 -14.58 4.11 4.61
C TYR A 46 -14.43 3.32 5.92
N ASP A 47 -15.45 2.54 6.30
CA ASP A 47 -15.40 1.65 7.46
C ASP A 47 -14.48 0.45 7.23
N ALA A 48 -14.40 -0.01 5.98
CA ALA A 48 -13.48 -1.02 5.49
C ALA A 48 -12.01 -0.54 5.39
N ALA A 49 -11.78 0.77 5.33
CA ALA A 49 -10.45 1.34 5.24
C ALA A 49 -9.68 1.28 6.56
N VAL A 50 -8.37 1.12 6.47
CA VAL A 50 -7.53 0.75 7.61
C VAL A 50 -6.57 1.90 7.95
N GLY A 51 -6.56 2.32 9.21
CA GLY A 51 -5.53 3.24 9.71
C GLY A 51 -4.16 2.54 9.75
N ILE A 52 -3.08 3.31 9.60
CA ILE A 52 -1.71 2.79 9.72
C ILE A 52 -0.97 3.65 10.74
N PRO A 53 -0.58 3.08 11.90
CA PRO A 53 -0.70 1.67 12.30
C PRO A 53 -2.13 1.24 12.71
N SER A 54 -2.40 -0.07 12.74
CA SER A 54 -3.67 -0.68 13.22
C SER A 54 -3.49 -2.16 13.60
N PRO A 55 -4.44 -2.78 14.34
CA PRO A 55 -4.34 -4.21 14.71
C PRO A 55 -4.21 -5.18 13.53
N VAL A 56 -4.82 -4.87 12.40
CA VAL A 56 -4.69 -5.67 11.17
C VAL A 56 -3.28 -5.53 10.60
N PHE A 57 -2.77 -4.29 10.53
CA PHE A 57 -1.40 -4.02 10.09
C PHE A 57 -0.36 -4.70 11.00
N GLU A 58 -0.54 -4.64 12.32
CA GLU A 58 0.29 -5.32 13.33
C GLU A 58 0.30 -6.85 13.15
N THR A 59 -0.84 -7.43 12.77
CA THR A 59 -0.93 -8.87 12.52
C THR A 59 -0.09 -9.26 11.29
N LEU A 60 -0.21 -8.52 10.19
CA LEU A 60 0.62 -8.74 9.00
C LEU A 60 2.11 -8.53 9.28
N ALA A 61 2.44 -7.45 9.99
CA ALA A 61 3.79 -7.12 10.44
C ALA A 61 4.40 -8.26 11.27
N ARG A 62 3.68 -8.76 12.27
CA ARG A 62 4.12 -9.89 13.10
C ARG A 62 4.34 -11.15 12.26
N THR A 63 3.42 -11.48 11.36
CA THR A 63 3.59 -12.65 10.48
C THR A 63 4.81 -12.49 9.58
N ALA A 64 5.08 -11.29 9.04
CA ALA A 64 6.28 -11.02 8.27
C ALA A 64 7.56 -11.22 9.10
N ARG A 65 7.55 -10.74 10.36
CA ARG A 65 8.66 -10.92 11.31
C ARG A 65 8.95 -12.39 11.61
N GLU A 66 7.90 -13.16 11.91
CA GLU A 66 7.98 -14.58 12.25
C GLU A 66 8.55 -15.41 11.09
N ASN A 67 8.32 -14.99 9.85
CA ASN A 67 8.82 -15.65 8.65
C ASN A 67 10.12 -15.01 8.11
N HIS A 68 10.62 -13.94 8.73
CA HIS A 68 11.81 -13.19 8.29
C HIS A 68 11.72 -12.71 6.82
N VAL A 69 10.56 -12.19 6.41
CA VAL A 69 10.29 -11.75 5.03
C VAL A 69 10.12 -10.24 4.93
N PHE A 70 10.48 -9.68 3.78
CA PHE A 70 10.10 -8.30 3.44
C PHE A 70 8.60 -8.26 3.16
N LEU A 71 7.93 -7.22 3.67
CA LEU A 71 6.50 -7.03 3.44
C LEU A 71 6.27 -5.78 2.60
N SER A 72 5.83 -5.97 1.34
CA SER A 72 5.41 -4.90 0.44
C SER A 72 3.90 -4.94 0.28
N LEU A 73 3.20 -3.96 0.84
CA LEU A 73 1.73 -3.95 0.86
C LEU A 73 1.14 -2.63 0.35
N GLY A 74 0.00 -2.75 -0.30
CA GLY A 74 -0.91 -1.64 -0.57
C GLY A 74 -2.04 -1.60 0.45
N SER A 75 -2.45 -0.40 0.85
CA SER A 75 -3.59 -0.17 1.76
C SER A 75 -4.44 0.99 1.28
N ILE A 76 -5.74 0.93 1.59
CA ILE A 76 -6.59 2.11 1.62
C ILE A 76 -6.51 2.67 3.02
N GLU A 77 -5.65 3.67 3.17
CA GLU A 77 -5.35 4.30 4.45
C GLU A 77 -6.43 5.33 4.79
N LYS A 78 -6.87 5.32 6.04
CA LYS A 78 -7.83 6.30 6.56
C LYS A 78 -7.14 7.19 7.60
N GLU A 79 -7.13 8.49 7.33
CA GLU A 79 -6.55 9.50 8.23
C GLU A 79 -7.34 10.81 8.11
N GLY A 80 -7.74 11.38 9.27
CA GLY A 80 -8.37 12.71 9.31
C GLY A 80 -9.65 12.84 8.47
N GLY A 81 -10.44 11.78 8.33
CA GLY A 81 -11.65 11.79 7.49
C GLY A 81 -11.39 11.56 6.00
N THR A 82 -10.13 11.44 5.58
CA THR A 82 -9.72 11.25 4.19
C THR A 82 -9.21 9.83 3.96
N LEU A 83 -9.50 9.28 2.78
CA LEU A 83 -8.94 8.02 2.32
C LEU A 83 -7.73 8.28 1.41
N TYR A 84 -6.71 7.45 1.50
CA TYR A 84 -5.52 7.51 0.67
C TYR A 84 -5.19 6.13 0.11
N CYS A 85 -4.69 6.08 -1.12
CA CYS A 85 -4.08 4.87 -1.65
C CYS A 85 -2.61 4.88 -1.25
N THR A 86 -2.22 3.98 -0.34
CA THR A 86 -0.91 3.99 0.32
C THR A 86 -0.15 2.72 0.00
N ALA A 87 1.13 2.83 -0.30
CA ALA A 87 2.05 1.71 -0.42
C ALA A 87 3.10 1.78 0.70
N ILE A 88 3.46 0.62 1.23
CA ILE A 88 4.32 0.46 2.38
C ILE A 88 5.32 -0.65 2.10
N LEU A 89 6.55 -0.43 2.54
CA LEU A 89 7.57 -1.46 2.60
C LEU A 89 8.09 -1.58 4.04
N LEU A 90 8.04 -2.80 4.56
CA LEU A 90 8.67 -3.18 5.82
C LEU A 90 9.85 -4.12 5.55
N ASP A 91 10.92 -3.95 6.33
CA ASP A 91 12.01 -4.90 6.40
C ASP A 91 11.59 -6.16 7.18
N ARG A 92 12.44 -7.19 7.20
CA ARG A 92 12.24 -8.49 7.85
C ARG A 92 12.09 -8.39 9.37
N ASP A 93 12.61 -7.33 9.96
CA ASP A 93 12.47 -7.00 11.39
C ASP A 93 11.25 -6.09 11.66
N VAL A 94 10.46 -5.79 10.63
CA VAL A 94 9.30 -4.89 10.64
C VAL A 94 9.69 -3.40 10.77
N THR A 95 10.94 -3.05 10.49
CA THR A 95 11.30 -1.64 10.32
C THR A 95 10.57 -1.06 9.13
N LEU A 96 9.88 0.07 9.33
CA LEU A 96 9.20 0.80 8.25
C LEU A 96 10.24 1.48 7.36
N LEU A 97 10.44 0.94 6.15
CA LEU A 97 11.42 1.46 5.19
C LEU A 97 10.85 2.63 4.41
N TYR A 98 9.61 2.50 3.92
CA TYR A 98 8.86 3.63 3.39
C TYR A 98 7.35 3.44 3.57
N LYS A 99 6.65 4.57 3.58
CA LYS A 99 5.20 4.67 3.43
C LYS A 99 4.93 5.87 2.54
N TYR A 100 4.29 5.67 1.40
CA TYR A 100 3.92 6.77 0.52
C TYR A 100 2.50 6.64 0.02
N ARG A 101 1.86 7.79 -0.19
CA ARG A 101 0.51 7.92 -0.69
C ARG A 101 0.58 8.28 -2.17
N LYS A 102 -0.33 7.71 -2.98
CA LYS A 102 -0.44 8.01 -4.42
C LYS A 102 -0.48 9.52 -4.63
N LEU A 103 0.44 10.07 -5.40
CA LEU A 103 0.62 11.51 -5.59
C LEU A 103 -0.62 12.15 -6.23
N ILE A 104 -1.12 11.51 -7.28
CA ILE A 104 -2.25 11.99 -8.07
C ILE A 104 -3.21 10.84 -8.33
N PRO A 105 -4.35 10.78 -7.62
CA PRO A 105 -5.44 9.88 -7.98
C PRO A 105 -5.92 10.17 -9.42
N THR A 106 -6.21 9.10 -10.15
CA THR A 106 -6.55 9.13 -11.58
C THR A 106 -8.05 9.19 -11.80
N ALA A 107 -8.50 10.12 -12.65
CA ALA A 107 -9.91 10.30 -13.03
C ALA A 107 -10.86 10.33 -11.82
N ALA A 108 -11.79 9.38 -11.75
CA ALA A 108 -12.82 9.31 -10.72
C ALA A 108 -12.28 8.94 -9.33
N GLU A 109 -11.06 8.42 -9.22
CA GLU A 109 -10.41 8.20 -7.91
C GLU A 109 -10.24 9.50 -7.10
N ARG A 110 -10.15 10.66 -7.78
CA ARG A 110 -10.03 11.98 -7.11
C ARG A 110 -11.24 12.36 -6.26
N MET A 111 -12.37 11.68 -6.46
CA MET A 111 -13.57 11.89 -5.66
C MET A 111 -13.55 11.08 -4.36
N ILE A 112 -12.68 10.08 -4.24
CA ILE A 112 -12.62 9.16 -3.10
C ILE A 112 -11.31 9.30 -2.33
N TRP A 113 -10.18 9.45 -3.03
CA TRP A 113 -8.86 9.48 -2.41
C TRP A 113 -8.23 10.88 -2.44
N GLY A 114 -7.59 11.21 -1.33
CA GLY A 114 -6.70 12.36 -1.21
C GLY A 114 -5.41 12.17 -1.98
N ARG A 115 -4.69 13.29 -2.18
CA ARG A 115 -3.37 13.31 -2.81
C ARG A 115 -2.29 13.06 -1.78
N GLY A 116 -1.29 12.27 -2.15
CA GLY A 116 -0.05 12.14 -1.39
C GLY A 116 0.91 13.30 -1.62
N SER A 117 1.87 13.46 -0.70
CA SER A 117 3.05 14.29 -0.91
C SER A 117 4.17 13.48 -1.57
N GLY A 118 5.09 14.16 -2.26
CA GLY A 118 6.26 13.55 -2.88
C GLY A 118 7.27 12.99 -1.90
N ASP A 119 7.19 13.38 -0.63
CA ASP A 119 8.23 13.10 0.39
C ASP A 119 8.39 11.61 0.70
N GLY A 120 7.33 10.82 0.50
CA GLY A 120 7.37 9.37 0.69
C GLY A 120 7.95 8.60 -0.50
N LEU A 121 8.16 9.25 -1.65
CA LEU A 121 8.66 8.61 -2.86
C LEU A 121 10.17 8.44 -2.79
N ILE A 122 10.61 7.44 -2.01
CA ILE A 122 12.01 7.14 -1.76
C ILE A 122 12.38 5.74 -2.26
N VAL A 123 13.68 5.54 -2.44
CA VAL A 123 14.27 4.22 -2.68
C VAL A 123 14.90 3.75 -1.38
N ALA A 124 14.41 2.65 -0.83
CA ALA A 124 14.96 2.04 0.36
C ALA A 124 16.20 1.20 0.01
N ASP A 125 17.28 1.37 0.78
CA ASP A 125 18.42 0.48 0.75
C ASP A 125 18.12 -0.75 1.61
N THR A 126 18.13 -1.94 1.01
CA THR A 126 17.79 -3.20 1.68
C THR A 126 18.88 -4.25 1.44
N ALA A 127 18.85 -5.33 2.22
CA ALA A 127 19.78 -6.46 2.05
C ALA A 127 19.64 -7.18 0.69
N ILE A 128 18.55 -6.97 -0.05
CA ILE A 128 18.32 -7.52 -1.39
C ILE A 128 18.57 -6.51 -2.51
N GLY A 129 19.10 -5.34 -2.17
CA GLY A 129 19.35 -4.23 -3.08
C GLY A 129 18.43 -3.04 -2.84
N LYS A 130 18.37 -2.13 -3.82
CA LYS A 130 17.55 -0.92 -3.76
C LYS A 130 16.11 -1.24 -4.15
N VAL A 131 15.15 -0.91 -3.29
CA VAL A 131 13.72 -1.18 -3.50
C VAL A 131 12.93 0.13 -3.48
N GLY A 132 12.14 0.36 -4.53
CA GLY A 132 11.16 1.45 -4.60
C GLY A 132 9.80 0.91 -5.03
N GLY A 133 8.75 1.68 -4.79
CA GLY A 133 7.39 1.31 -5.18
C GLY A 133 6.66 2.46 -5.89
N LEU A 134 5.82 2.11 -6.87
CA LEU A 134 4.91 3.02 -7.57
C LEU A 134 3.49 2.43 -7.59
N ILE A 135 2.46 3.28 -7.50
CA ILE A 135 1.05 2.84 -7.53
C ILE A 135 0.47 3.09 -8.94
N CYS A 136 0.20 1.98 -9.64
CA CYS A 136 -0.57 1.97 -10.88
C CYS A 136 0.01 2.94 -11.94
N TRP A 137 -0.77 3.91 -12.42
CA TRP A 137 -0.40 4.88 -13.45
C TRP A 137 0.69 5.88 -13.03
N GLU A 138 1.22 5.82 -11.80
CA GLU A 138 2.44 6.55 -11.44
C GLU A 138 3.67 6.07 -12.22
N ASN A 139 3.65 4.83 -12.73
CA ASN A 139 4.70 4.29 -13.60
C ASN A 139 4.54 4.69 -15.07
N CYS A 140 3.50 5.45 -15.42
CA CYS A 140 3.39 5.96 -16.77
C CYS A 140 4.19 7.25 -16.89
N PRO A 141 5.21 7.30 -17.77
CA PRO A 141 5.87 8.56 -18.06
C PRO A 141 4.79 9.53 -18.56
N LEU A 142 4.79 10.73 -18.01
CA LEU A 142 4.05 11.84 -18.59
C LEU A 142 4.39 11.84 -20.09
N LEU A 143 3.40 11.54 -20.93
CA LEU A 143 3.53 11.73 -22.37
C LEU A 143 3.63 13.24 -22.58
N GLY A 144 4.86 13.75 -22.72
CA GLY A 144 5.18 15.13 -23.07
C GLY A 144 5.68 15.97 -21.91
#